data_AF-A0A924X6Z7-F1
#
_entry.id   AF-A0A924X6Z7-F1
#
_cell.length_a   1.000
_cell.length_b   1.000
_cell.length_c   1.000
_cell.angle_alpha   90.00
_cell.angle_beta   90.00
_cell.angle_gamma   90.00
#
_symmetry.space_group_name_H-M   'P 1'
#
loop_
_entity.id
_entity.type
_entity.pdbx_description
1 polymer ?
#
loop_
_entity_poly.entity_id
_entity_poly.type
_entity_poly.pdbx_seq_one_letter_code
_entity_poly.pdbx_strand_id
1 'polypeptide(L)' 'MKLPVVSGKRVLAALLRAGFRETHARGSHHYLRRVESTQLVCVPIHGNKDLPSGTLRSILKQAELTAEQLIEIL' A
#
# COMPACT_ATOMS: atom_id res chain seq x y z
N MET A 1 -3.22 -18.19 -0.53
CA MET A 1 -3.89 -17.31 0.45
C MET A 1 -4.76 -16.26 -0.23
N LYS A 2 -5.82 -15.80 0.44
CA LYS A 2 -6.77 -14.81 -0.06
C LYS A 2 -6.32 -13.40 0.37
N LEU A 3 -6.32 -12.44 -0.55
CA LEU A 3 -6.03 -11.04 -0.25
C LEU A 3 -7.20 -10.41 0.54
N PRO A 4 -6.94 -9.50 1.49
CA PRO A 4 -8.00 -8.77 2.18
C PRO A 4 -8.72 -7.82 1.20
N VAL A 5 -10.00 -7.58 1.46
CA VAL A 5 -10.77 -6.52 0.79
C VAL A 5 -10.57 -5.25 1.59
N VAL A 6 -9.85 -4.29 1.01
CA VAL A 6 -9.41 -3.10 1.73
C VAL A 6 -9.21 -1.90 0.80
N SER A 7 -9.54 -0.72 1.29
CA SER A 7 -9.36 0.54 0.56
C SER A 7 -7.91 1.03 0.54
N GLY A 8 -7.58 1.82 -0.49
CA GLY A 8 -6.24 2.42 -0.63
C GLY A 8 -5.86 3.31 0.56
N LYS A 9 -6.82 3.99 1.20
CA LYS A 9 -6.57 4.77 2.42
C LYS A 9 -6.06 3.91 3.57
N ARG A 10 -6.66 2.73 3.78
CA ARG A 10 -6.25 1.81 4.83
C ARG A 10 -4.88 1.20 4.54
N VAL A 11 -4.62 0.85 3.28
CA VAL A 11 -3.30 0.37 2.85
C VAL A 11 -2.23 1.44 3.05
N LEU A 12 -2.50 2.69 2.65
CA LEU A 12 -1.59 3.82 2.89
C LEU A 12 -1.26 3.95 4.39
N ALA A 13 -2.29 4.01 5.24
CA ALA A 13 -2.10 4.15 6.68
C ALA A 13 -1.30 2.98 7.28
N ALA A 14 -1.57 1.76 6.84
CA ALA A 14 -0.85 0.56 7.26
C ALA A 14 0.64 0.62 6.88
N LEU A 15 0.96 1.01 5.64
CA LEU A 15 2.34 1.16 5.20
C LEU A 15 3.08 2.25 5.99
N LEU A 16 2.42 3.38 6.28
CA LEU A 16 3.01 4.42 7.13
C LEU A 16 3.35 3.90 8.54
N ARG A 17 2.47 3.09 9.15
CA ARG A 17 2.76 2.41 10.44
C ARG A 17 3.91 1.42 10.33
N ALA A 18 4.05 0.75 9.19
CA ALA A 18 5.15 -0.17 8.90
C ALA A 18 6.49 0.54 8.56
N GLY A 19 6.59 1.85 8.77
CA GLY A 19 7.84 2.60 8.59
C GLY A 19 8.09 3.11 7.17
N PHE A 20 7.09 3.01 6.29
CA PHE A 20 7.14 3.72 5.01
C PHE A 20 6.90 5.22 5.24
N ARG A 21 7.45 6.03 4.35
CA ARG A 21 7.22 7.47 4.30
C ARG A 21 6.68 7.85 2.95
N GLU A 22 5.63 8.66 2.95
CA GLU A 22 5.13 9.26 1.72
C GLU A 22 6.17 10.26 1.17
N THR A 23 6.40 10.20 -0.13
CA THR A 23 7.37 11.05 -0.84
C THR A 23 6.68 12.16 -1.61
N HIS A 24 5.63 11.81 -2.36
CA HIS A 24 4.82 12.72 -3.14
C HIS A 24 3.52 12.03 -3.55
N ALA A 25 2.56 12.82 -4.04
CA ALA A 25 1.33 12.33 -4.62
C ALA A 25 1.11 12.98 -6.00
N ARG A 26 0.44 12.25 -6.90
CA ARG A 26 -0.02 12.75 -8.20
C ARG A 26 -1.49 12.39 -8.37
N GLY A 27 -2.37 13.37 -8.14
CA GLY A 27 -3.80 13.13 -8.04
C GLY A 27 -4.10 12.14 -6.90
N SER A 28 -4.76 11.03 -7.23
CA SER A 28 -5.09 9.98 -6.26
C SER A 28 -3.96 8.97 -6.01
N HIS A 29 -2.82 9.06 -6.69
CA HIS A 29 -1.72 8.11 -6.54
C HIS A 29 -0.69 8.63 -5.54
N HIS A 30 -0.55 7.93 -4.42
CA HIS A 30 0.39 8.27 -3.35
C HIS A 30 1.63 7.37 -3.46
N TYR A 31 2.81 7.97 -3.44
CA TYR A 31 4.08 7.26 -3.61
C TYR A 31 4.83 7.21 -2.29
N LEU A 32 5.10 6.01 -1.79
CA LEU A 32 5.80 5.76 -0.54
C LEU A 32 7.16 5.12 -0.79
N ARG A 33 8.09 5.35 0.13
CA ARG A 33 9.36 4.62 0.20
C ARG A 33 9.60 4.09 1.60
N ARG A 34 10.28 2.96 1.72
CA ARG A 34 10.88 2.53 2.99
C ARG A 34 12.23 3.23 3.17
N VAL A 35 12.61 3.57 4.41
CA VAL A 35 13.84 4.35 4.68
C VAL A 35 15.09 3.73 4.04
N GLU A 36 15.18 2.40 4.03
CA GLU A 36 16.33 1.63 3.54
C GLU A 36 16.21 1.23 2.05
N SER A 37 15.09 1.54 1.39
CA SER A 37 14.83 1.11 0.01
C SER A 37 14.73 2.29 -0.94
N THR A 38 15.28 2.11 -2.15
CA THR A 38 15.12 3.05 -3.26
C THR A 38 13.83 2.81 -4.05
N GLN A 39 13.11 1.72 -3.77
CA GLN A 39 11.87 1.39 -4.46
C GLN A 39 10.71 2.24 -3.96
N LEU A 40 9.86 2.66 -4.92
CA LEU A 40 8.62 3.35 -4.63
C LEU A 40 7.44 2.39 -4.69
N VAL A 41 6.57 2.48 -3.68
CA VAL A 41 5.28 1.82 -3.63
C VAL A 41 4.21 2.84 -4.02
N CYS A 42 3.40 2.53 -5.04
CA CYS A 42 2.33 3.41 -5.50
C CYS A 42 0.98 2.90 -4.99
N VAL A 43 0.31 3.68 -4.14
CA VAL A 43 -1.01 3.36 -3.58
C VAL A 43 -2.05 4.33 -4.15
N PRO A 44 -2.96 3.87 -5.04
CA PRO A 44 -4.08 4.69 -5.50
C PRO A 44 -5.17 4.79 -4.43
N ILE A 45 -5.73 5.99 -4.24
CA ILE A 45 -6.82 6.27 -3.31
C ILE A 45 -8.06 6.75 -4.08
N HIS A 46 -9.04 5.85 -4.22
CA HIS A 46 -10.33 6.14 -4.88
C HIS A 46 -11.44 6.42 -3.86
N GLY A 47 -11.18 7.36 -2.93
CA GLY A 47 -12.08 7.65 -1.82
C GLY A 47 -12.07 6.54 -0.76
N ASN A 48 -13.24 6.01 -0.43
CA ASN A 48 -13.39 4.89 0.53
C ASN A 48 -13.62 3.54 -0.17
N LYS A 49 -13.46 3.47 -1.50
CA LYS A 49 -13.64 2.22 -2.26
C LYS A 49 -12.48 1.27 -2.03
N ASP A 50 -12.79 -0.02 -2.02
CA ASP A 50 -11.80 -1.08 -1.93
C ASP A 50 -10.95 -1.17 -3.19
N LEU A 51 -9.69 -1.57 -3.02
CA LEU A 51 -8.78 -1.80 -4.12
C LEU A 51 -9.16 -3.09 -4.85
N PRO A 52 -9.09 -3.12 -6.20
CA PRO A 52 -9.08 -4.37 -6.93
C PRO A 52 -7.96 -5.28 -6.45
N SER A 53 -8.20 -6.59 -6.41
CA SER A 53 -7.22 -7.57 -5.91
C SER A 53 -5.90 -7.54 -6.69
N GLY A 54 -5.95 -7.25 -8.00
CA GLY A 54 -4.75 -7.07 -8.82
C GLY A 54 -3.92 -5.85 -8.42
N THR A 55 -4.58 -4.73 -8.10
CA THR A 55 -3.92 -3.52 -7.59
C THR A 55 -3.27 -3.77 -6.24
N LEU A 56 -3.99 -4.42 -5.32
CA LEU A 56 -3.44 -4.77 -4.01
C LEU A 56 -2.24 -5.72 -4.12
N ARG A 57 -2.30 -6.71 -5.02
CA ARG A 57 -1.17 -7.60 -5.29
C ARG A 57 0.05 -6.86 -5.82
N SER A 58 -0.15 -5.88 -6.71
CA SER A 58 0.92 -5.06 -7.24
C SER A 58 1.60 -4.24 -6.13
N ILE A 59 0.80 -3.63 -5.26
CA ILE A 59 1.30 -2.87 -4.10
C ILE A 59 2.15 -3.77 -3.19
N LEU A 60 1.65 -4.95 -2.85
CA LEU A 60 2.37 -5.90 -1.99
C LEU A 60 3.69 -6.34 -2.61
N LYS A 61 3.71 -6.57 -3.93
CA LYS A 61 4.95 -6.88 -4.64
C LYS A 61 5.95 -5.72 -4.58
N GLN A 62 5.50 -4.47 -4.76
CA GLN A 62 6.36 -3.28 -4.67
C GLN A 62 6.85 -3.02 -3.23
N ALA A 63 6.01 -3.33 -2.24
CA ALA A 63 6.32 -3.15 -0.83
C ALA A 63 7.15 -4.31 -0.25
N GLU A 64 7.37 -5.38 -1.03
CA GLU A 64 8.00 -6.63 -0.59
C GLU A 64 7.31 -7.22 0.66
N LEU A 65 5.98 -7.15 0.69
CA LEU A 65 5.14 -7.65 1.78
C LEU A 65 4.27 -8.83 1.33
N THR A 66 4.03 -9.77 2.24
CA THR A 66 3.03 -10.81 2.06
C THR A 66 1.63 -10.31 2.42
N ALA A 67 0.60 -11.09 2.07
CA ALA A 67 -0.77 -10.77 2.45
C ALA A 67 -0.98 -10.82 3.98
N GLU A 68 -0.27 -11.74 4.65
CA GLU A 68 -0.31 -11.96 6.09
C GLU A 68 0.31 -10.77 6.81
N GLN A 69 1.51 -10.35 6.38
CA GLN A 69 2.16 -9.16 6.90
C GLN A 69 1.27 -7.93 6.75
N LEU A 70 0.60 -7.76 5.60
CA LEU A 70 -0.37 -6.67 5.42
C LEU A 70 -1.52 -6.76 6.44
N ILE A 71 -2.08 -7.94 6.66
CA ILE A 71 -3.20 -8.14 7.60
C ILE A 71 -2.79 -7.76 9.02
N GLU A 72 -1.56 -8.09 9.44
CA GLU A 72 -1.03 -7.73 10.76
C GLU A 72 -0.91 -6.22 10.97
N ILE A 73 -0.63 -5.48 9.89
CA ILE A 73 -0.42 -4.02 9.95
C ILE A 73 -1.65 -3.20 9.54
N LEU A 74 -2.80 -3.82 9.21
CA LEU A 74 -4.02 -3.16 8.71
C LEU A 74 -4.93 -2.55 9.77
#